data_AF-A0A2V6ZZ56-F1
#
_entry.id   AF-A0A2V6ZZ56-F1
#
_cell.length_a   1.000
_cell.length_b   1.000
_cell.length_c   1.000
_cell.angle_alpha   90.00
_cell.angle_beta   90.00
_cell.angle_gamma   90.00
#
_symmetry.space_group_name_H-M   'P 1'
#
loop_
_entity.id
_entity.type
_entity.pdbx_description
1 polymer ?
#
loop_
_entity_poly.entity_id
_entity_poly.type
_entity_poly.pdbx_seq_one_letter_code
_entity_poly.pdbx_strand_id
1 'polypeptide(L)' 'MDREGQRAQYAAGLRAAAERRFGAARAQELAQTIEDVAGWMLEVATFPVAADEAPAFYAEPEPLP' A
#
# COMPACT_ATOMS: atom_id res chain seq x y z
N MET A 1 1.85 2.81 -18.09
CA MET A 1 2.98 3.12 -17.18
C MET A 1 3.61 1.80 -16.79
N ASP A 2 4.92 1.74 -16.73
CA ASP A 2 5.61 0.54 -16.24
C ASP A 2 5.46 0.42 -14.72
N ARG A 3 5.75 -0.78 -14.20
CA ARG A 3 5.70 -1.08 -12.76
C ARG A 3 6.55 -0.10 -11.95
N GLU A 4 7.74 0.22 -12.46
CA GLU A 4 8.66 1.13 -11.81
C GLU A 4 8.13 2.57 -11.77
N GLY A 5 7.54 3.08 -12.86
CA GLY A 5 6.91 4.39 -12.89
C GLY A 5 5.67 4.48 -11.99
N GLN A 6 4.95 3.38 -11.76
CA GLN A 6 3.84 3.34 -10.82
C GLN A 6 4.31 3.32 -9.36
N ARG A 7 5.36 2.55 -9.04
CA ARG A 7 6.04 2.57 -7.73
C ARG A 7 6.54 3.97 -7.39
N ALA A 8 7.23 4.63 -8.33
CA ALA A 8 7.76 5.98 -8.14
C ALA A 8 6.66 7.02 -7.84
N GLN A 9 5.48 6.88 -8.46
CA GLN A 9 4.34 7.75 -8.14
C GLN A 9 3.80 7.53 -6.73
N TYR A 10 3.69 6.27 -6.28
CA TYR A 10 3.28 6.00 -4.90
C TYR A 10 4.30 6.58 -3.90
N ALA A 11 5.59 6.38 -4.15
CA ALA A 11 6.66 6.93 -3.32
C ALA A 11 6.60 8.47 -3.26
N ALA A 12 6.42 9.14 -4.42
CA ALA A 12 6.30 10.59 -4.48
C ALA A 12 5.09 11.11 -3.68
N GLY A 13 3.93 10.44 -3.80
CA GLY A 13 2.73 10.79 -3.04
C GLY A 13 2.91 10.62 -1.53
N LEU A 14 3.49 9.49 -1.11
CA LEU A 14 3.78 9.18 0.29
C LEU A 14 4.80 10.16 0.88
N ARG A 15 5.84 10.52 0.12
CA ARG A 15 6.83 11.52 0.52
C ARG A 15 6.21 12.89 0.74
N ALA A 16 5.40 13.37 -0.21
CA ALA A 16 4.70 14.64 -0.07
C ALA A 16 3.74 14.64 1.15
N ALA A 17 3.05 13.51 1.40
CA ALA A 17 2.19 13.36 2.56
C ALA A 17 2.99 13.36 3.88
N ALA A 18 4.13 12.66 3.92
CA ALA A 18 5.01 12.60 5.08
C ALA A 18 5.63 13.98 5.39
N GLU A 19 6.10 14.70 4.37
CA GLU A 19 6.64 16.06 4.51
C GLU A 19 5.59 17.00 5.09
N ARG A 20 4.34 16.95 4.58
CA ARG A 20 3.23 17.77 5.09
C ARG A 20 2.86 17.46 6.53
N ARG A 21 2.97 16.21 6.97
CA ARG A 21 2.50 15.77 8.29
C ARG A 21 3.59 15.84 9.37
N PHE A 22 4.82 15.54 9.01
CA PHE A 22 5.92 15.35 9.96
C PHE A 22 7.12 16.27 9.70
N GLY A 23 7.10 17.04 8.61
CA GLY A 23 8.21 17.88 8.18
C GLY A 23 9.25 17.13 7.34
N ALA A 24 10.08 17.89 6.62
CA ALA A 24 11.04 17.36 5.66
C ALA A 24 12.11 16.44 6.29
N ALA A 25 12.62 16.79 7.48
CA ALA A 25 13.62 15.99 8.17
C ALA A 25 13.09 14.59 8.50
N ARG A 26 11.88 14.50 9.05
CA ARG A 26 11.26 13.22 9.39
C ARG A 26 10.84 12.43 8.15
N ALA A 27 10.38 13.10 7.09
CA ALA A 27 10.09 12.45 5.82
C ALA A 27 11.35 11.82 5.19
N GLN A 28 12.51 12.47 5.33
CA GLN A 28 13.79 11.92 4.88
C GLN A 28 14.21 10.69 5.70
N GLU A 29 14.01 10.69 7.02
CA GLU A 29 14.25 9.51 7.87
C GLU A 29 13.35 8.33 7.48
N LEU A 30 12.15 8.61 6.97
CA LEU A 30 11.18 7.61 6.50
C LEU A 30 11.38 7.19 5.03
N ALA A 31 12.42 7.69 4.35
CA ALA A 31 12.57 7.48 2.91
C ALA A 31 12.54 6.00 2.51
N GLN A 32 13.27 5.13 3.24
CA GLN A 32 13.26 3.70 2.95
C GLN A 32 11.87 3.08 3.18
N THR A 33 11.22 3.42 4.29
CA THR A 33 9.85 2.94 4.58
C THR A 33 8.86 3.37 3.51
N ILE A 34 9.00 4.57 2.96
CA ILE A 34 8.17 5.08 1.88
C ILE A 34 8.38 4.24 0.60
N GLU A 35 9.61 3.92 0.26
CA GLU A 35 9.94 3.07 -0.90
C GLU A 35 9.40 1.64 -0.72
N ASP A 36 9.52 1.06 0.47
CA ASP A 36 9.01 -0.28 0.78
C ASP A 36 7.48 -0.33 0.67
N VAL A 37 6.78 0.66 1.26
CA VAL A 37 5.31 0.77 1.17
C VAL A 37 4.86 0.99 -0.27
N ALA A 38 5.58 1.81 -1.05
CA ALA A 38 5.27 2.00 -2.46
C ALA A 38 5.41 0.69 -3.26
N GLY A 39 6.38 -0.16 -2.90
CA GLY A 39 6.52 -1.52 -3.41
C GLY A 39 5.32 -2.40 -3.07
N TRP A 40 4.94 -2.46 -1.80
CA TRP A 40 3.78 -3.25 -1.37
C TRP A 40 2.46 -2.78 -1.99
N MET A 41 2.26 -1.46 -2.14
CA MET A 41 1.08 -0.93 -2.82
C MET A 41 1.00 -1.39 -4.28
N LEU A 42 2.15 -1.47 -4.97
CA LEU A 42 2.22 -2.01 -6.32
C LEU A 42 1.93 -3.52 -6.35
N GLU A 43 2.49 -4.28 -5.40
CA GLU A 43 2.21 -5.72 -5.26
C GLU A 43 0.72 -5.98 -5.05
N VAL A 44 0.09 -5.27 -4.12
CA VAL A 44 -1.35 -5.35 -3.87
C VAL A 44 -2.17 -4.96 -5.10
N ALA A 45 -1.80 -3.86 -5.76
CA ALA A 45 -2.52 -3.39 -6.95
C ALA A 45 -2.40 -4.33 -8.16
N THR A 46 -1.35 -5.16 -8.19
CA THR A 46 -1.12 -6.15 -9.25
C THR A 46 -1.41 -7.58 -8.81
N PHE A 47 -1.91 -7.77 -7.58
CA PHE A 47 -2.25 -9.07 -7.04
C PHE A 47 -3.42 -9.66 -7.84
N PRO A 48 -3.29 -10.89 -8.37
CA PRO A 48 -4.33 -11.50 -9.19
C PRO A 48 -5.45 -12.01 -8.29
N VAL A 49 -6.45 -11.16 -8.01
CA VAL A 49 -7.71 -11.56 -7.37
C VAL A 49 -8.65 -12.08 -8.46
N ALA A 50 -9.22 -13.27 -8.27
CA ALA A 50 -10.22 -13.77 -9.22
C ALA A 50 -11.52 -12.93 -9.08
N ALA A 51 -12.21 -12.66 -10.19
CA ALA A 51 -13.38 -11.77 -10.17
C ALA A 51 -14.55 -12.31 -9.31
N ASP A 52 -14.56 -13.62 -9.07
CA ASP A 52 -15.51 -14.37 -8.25
C ASP A 52 -14.95 -14.74 -6.86
N GLU A 53 -13.72 -14.31 -6.54
CA GLU A 53 -13.12 -14.54 -5.23
C GLU A 53 -13.84 -13.68 -4.19
N ALA A 54 -14.66 -14.33 -3.36
CA ALA A 54 -15.28 -13.67 -2.22
C ALA A 54 -14.16 -13.11 -1.31
N PRO A 55 -14.31 -11.87 -0.79
CA PRO A 55 -13.33 -11.34 0.14
C PRO A 55 -13.18 -12.31 1.32
N ALA A 56 -11.95 -12.58 1.74
CA ALA A 56 -11.65 -13.42 2.90
C ALA A 56 -12.07 -12.70 4.20
N PHE A 57 -13.38 -12.49 4.39
CA PHE A 57 -13.92 -12.15 5.70
C PHE A 57 -13.91 -13.40 6.57
N TYR A 58 -13.64 -13.22 7.85
CA TYR A 58 -14.00 -14.21 8.87
C TYR A 58 -15.51 -14.40 8.76
N ALA A 59 -15.96 -15.51 8.17
CA ALA A 59 -17.32 -15.97 8.41
C ALA A 59 -17.40 -16.19 9.93
N GLU A 60 -18.16 -15.34 10.63
CA GLU A 60 -18.52 -15.66 12.00
C GLU A 60 -19.13 -17.07 11.97
N PRO A 61 -18.61 -18.03 12.75
CA PRO A 61 -19.21 -19.36 12.80
C PRO A 61 -20.68 -19.20 13.19
N GLU A 62 -21.58 -19.87 12.47
CA GLU A 62 -23.00 -19.89 12.83
C GLU A 62 -23.14 -20.28 14.31
N PRO A 63 -23.98 -19.58 15.09
CA PRO A 63 -24.19 -19.95 16.48
C PRO A 63 -24.68 -21.41 16.53
N LEU A 64 -23.97 -22.24 17.29
CA LEU A 64 -24.35 -23.64 17.48
C LEU A 64 -25.76 -23.72 18.11
N PRO A 65 -26.57 -24.72 17.69
CA PRO A 65 -27.95 -24.88 18.14
C PRO A 65 -28.08 -25.15 19.65
#